data_AF-A0A3B4E8Y3-F1
#
_entry.id   AF-A0A3B4E8Y3-F1
#
_cell.length_a   1.000
_cell.length_b   1.000
_cell.length_c   1.000
_cell.angle_alpha   90.00
_cell.angle_beta   90.00
_cell.angle_gamma   90.00
#
_symmetry.space_group_name_H-M   'P 1'
#
loop_
_entity.id
_entity.type
_entity.pdbx_description
1 polymer ?
#
loop_
_entity_poly.entity_id
_entity_poly.type
_entity_poly.pdbx_seq_one_letter_code
_entity_poly.pdbx_strand_id
1 'polypeptide(L)'
;MCYFPTRRQPLLCVYRTGVKWEIEFLAARWVKGTNTMAAQQNGSRSEPEGEFSFSAEPSLEHIRRLQAEFTAERDWSQFHQPRNLLLALVGEVGELAELFQWRGEVAEGLPDWSDADRERVSQELSDVCIYLVELAEKCRVDLPQAVLQKMELNRRKYPASKVHGSSKKYTEYTD
;
A
#
# COMPACT_ATOMS: atom_id res chain seq x y z
N MET A 1 -21.08 -8.07 -33.37
CA MET A 1 -20.98 -6.97 -34.35
C MET A 1 -21.69 -5.76 -33.77
N CYS A 2 -20.94 -4.80 -33.24
CA CYS A 2 -21.32 -3.39 -33.07
C CYS A 2 -20.04 -2.59 -33.28
N TYR A 3 -20.11 -1.67 -34.23
CA TYR A 3 -19.08 -0.75 -34.69
C TYR A 3 -19.28 0.57 -33.93
N PHE A 4 -18.22 1.25 -33.49
CA PHE A 4 -17.96 2.68 -33.74
C PHE A 4 -16.58 3.04 -33.13
N PRO A 5 -15.85 3.98 -33.75
CA PRO A 5 -14.40 3.92 -33.84
C PRO A 5 -13.68 5.02 -33.06
N THR A 6 -12.35 4.92 -33.15
CA THR A 6 -11.32 5.94 -32.95
C THR A 6 -10.96 6.35 -31.52
N ARG A 7 -9.93 5.63 -31.04
CA ARG A 7 -8.72 6.12 -30.35
C ARG A 7 -8.92 6.65 -28.92
N ARG A 8 -8.26 6.17 -27.86
CA ARG A 8 -7.30 5.10 -27.56
C ARG A 8 -7.41 4.94 -26.03
N GLN A 9 -7.76 3.76 -25.50
CA GLN A 9 -7.63 3.39 -24.07
C GLN A 9 -6.48 2.36 -23.91
N PRO A 10 -6.10 1.93 -22.68
CA PRO A 10 -6.88 0.92 -21.93
C PRO A 10 -6.98 1.25 -20.41
N LEU A 11 -8.15 1.23 -19.75
CA LEU A 11 -8.87 0.07 -19.19
C LEU A 11 -7.99 -0.95 -18.45
N LEU A 12 -8.09 -0.99 -17.12
CA LEU A 12 -7.69 -2.13 -16.30
C LEU A 12 -8.71 -3.24 -16.53
N CYS A 13 -8.28 -4.42 -16.97
CA CYS A 13 -9.13 -5.60 -17.01
C CYS A 13 -8.36 -6.77 -16.41
N VAL A 14 -8.80 -7.22 -15.25
CA VAL A 14 -8.25 -8.40 -14.57
C VAL A 14 -8.96 -9.63 -15.15
N TYR A 15 -8.23 -10.52 -15.81
CA TYR A 15 -8.75 -11.81 -16.24
C TYR A 15 -7.94 -12.95 -15.64
N ARG A 16 -8.66 -13.95 -15.13
CA ARG A 16 -8.13 -15.22 -14.65
C ARG A 16 -7.97 -16.20 -15.81
N THR A 17 -6.75 -16.60 -16.14
CA THR A 17 -6.50 -17.87 -16.86
C THR A 17 -5.32 -18.62 -16.23
N GLY A 18 -5.57 -19.88 -15.88
CA GLY A 18 -4.76 -20.80 -15.09
C GLY A 18 -3.23 -20.66 -15.13
N VAL A 19 -2.65 -20.29 -13.99
CA VAL A 19 -1.25 -20.57 -13.59
C VAL A 19 -0.11 -19.70 -14.19
N LYS A 20 -0.26 -18.37 -14.25
CA LYS A 20 0.88 -17.42 -14.09
C LYS A 20 0.41 -15.96 -13.97
N TRP A 21 1.04 -15.17 -13.08
CA TRP A 21 0.91 -13.71 -13.05
C TRP A 21 2.20 -13.11 -13.64
N GLU A 22 2.12 -12.41 -14.78
CA GLU A 22 3.21 -11.58 -15.30
C GLU A 22 2.82 -10.10 -15.18
N ILE A 23 3.70 -9.29 -14.61
CA ILE A 23 3.49 -7.85 -14.34
C ILE A 23 4.44 -7.05 -15.25
N GLU A 24 3.89 -6.24 -16.16
CA GLU A 24 4.63 -5.19 -16.86
C GLU A 24 4.22 -3.79 -16.37
N PHE A 25 5.21 -2.92 -16.11
CA PHE A 25 5.03 -1.56 -15.59
C PHE A 25 5.37 -0.51 -16.66
N LEU A 26 4.44 0.40 -16.98
CA LEU A 26 4.75 1.68 -17.65
C LEU A 26 4.34 2.86 -16.76
N ALA A 27 5.26 3.82 -16.62
CA ALA A 27 5.12 5.04 -15.84
C ALA A 27 5.14 6.26 -16.76
N ALA A 28 4.26 7.25 -16.52
CA ALA A 28 4.30 8.68 -16.90
C ALA A 28 2.86 9.26 -16.84
N ARG A 29 2.53 10.53 -16.59
CA ARG A 29 3.12 11.75 -16.02
C ARG A 29 1.98 12.80 -16.06
N TRP A 30 1.78 13.57 -14.99
CA TRP A 30 0.74 14.60 -14.83
C TRP A 30 0.96 15.87 -15.69
N VAL A 31 -0.12 16.49 -16.22
CA VAL A 31 -0.25 17.95 -16.48
C VAL A 31 -1.68 18.46 -16.23
N LYS A 32 -1.71 19.62 -15.54
CA LYS A 32 -2.75 20.49 -14.97
C LYS A 32 -4.02 20.82 -15.78
N GLY A 33 -5.08 21.18 -15.04
CA GLY A 33 -6.15 22.11 -15.47
C GLY A 33 -7.16 22.44 -14.36
N THR A 34 -7.16 23.69 -13.89
CA THR A 34 -8.09 24.28 -12.89
C THR A 34 -9.37 24.82 -13.53
N ASN A 35 -10.54 24.69 -12.90
CA ASN A 35 -11.38 25.87 -12.59
C ASN A 35 -12.49 25.63 -11.54
N THR A 36 -12.75 26.70 -10.81
CA THR A 36 -13.51 26.95 -9.58
C THR A 36 -15.03 27.07 -9.76
N MET A 37 -15.82 26.76 -8.72
CA MET A 37 -16.98 27.58 -8.27
C MET A 37 -17.33 27.24 -6.79
N ALA A 38 -17.71 28.27 -6.04
CA ALA A 38 -17.81 28.32 -4.58
C ALA A 38 -19.20 27.96 -4.02
N ALA A 39 -19.25 27.57 -2.74
CA ALA A 39 -20.39 27.81 -1.85
C ALA A 39 -19.91 27.94 -0.38
N GLN A 40 -20.56 28.86 0.34
CA GLN A 40 -20.14 29.46 1.61
C GLN A 40 -20.52 28.67 2.87
N GLN A 41 -19.57 28.72 3.82
CA GLN A 41 -19.68 28.97 5.26
C GLN A 41 -20.54 28.03 6.14
N ASN A 42 -19.89 27.42 7.14
CA ASN A 42 -20.06 27.88 8.52
C ASN A 42 -18.89 27.46 9.42
N GLY A 43 -18.52 28.34 10.35
CA GLY A 43 -17.35 28.17 11.20
C GLY A 43 -17.51 27.09 12.28
N SER A 44 -16.48 26.26 12.39
CA SER A 44 -15.97 25.83 13.68
C SER A 44 -14.47 26.17 13.69
N ARG A 45 -14.00 26.71 14.81
CA ARG A 45 -12.62 27.12 15.00
C ARG A 45 -11.78 25.84 15.07
N SER A 46 -11.17 25.46 13.96
CA SER A 46 -10.27 24.31 13.88
C SER A 46 -9.06 24.59 14.77
N GLU A 47 -8.93 23.83 15.85
CA GLU A 47 -7.61 23.61 16.44
C GLU A 47 -6.70 23.05 15.34
N PRO A 48 -5.40 23.39 15.32
CA PRO A 48 -4.50 22.80 14.34
C PRO A 48 -4.51 21.28 14.57
N GLU A 49 -5.09 20.54 13.63
CA GLU A 49 -5.04 19.09 13.60
C GLU A 49 -3.56 18.70 13.77
N GLY A 50 -3.25 18.02 14.87
CA GLY A 50 -1.88 17.60 15.16
C GLY A 50 -1.35 16.75 14.01
N GLU A 51 -0.06 16.88 13.72
CA GLU A 51 0.62 16.03 12.74
C GLU A 51 0.37 14.54 13.07
N PHE A 52 -0.06 13.76 12.08
CA PHE A 52 -0.34 12.34 12.27
C PHE A 52 0.92 11.59 12.72
N SER A 53 0.79 10.79 13.78
CA SER A 53 1.86 9.92 14.27
C SER A 53 1.30 8.56 14.68
N PHE A 54 2.05 7.49 14.41
CA PHE A 54 1.72 6.16 14.95
C PHE A 54 1.96 6.09 16.46
N SER A 55 1.25 5.18 17.12
CA SER A 55 1.56 4.76 18.50
C SER A 55 2.99 4.23 18.60
N ALA A 56 3.65 4.48 19.73
CA ALA A 56 5.03 4.02 19.96
C ALA A 56 5.16 2.48 20.08
N GLU A 57 4.07 1.81 20.49
CA GLU A 57 3.96 0.36 20.60
C GLU A 57 2.65 -0.10 19.94
N PRO A 58 2.57 -1.36 19.48
CA PRO A 58 3.59 -2.41 19.56
C PRO A 58 4.71 -2.29 18.51
N SER A 59 5.94 -2.65 18.89
CA SER A 59 7.05 -2.82 17.93
C SER A 59 6.85 -4.04 17.00
N LEU A 60 7.57 -4.09 15.87
CA LEU A 60 7.53 -5.25 14.96
C LEU A 60 7.93 -6.58 15.65
N GLU A 61 8.88 -6.52 16.57
CA GLU A 61 9.28 -7.70 17.36
C GLU A 61 8.19 -8.09 18.38
N HIS A 62 7.44 -7.12 18.90
CA HIS A 62 6.26 -7.42 19.70
C HIS A 62 5.18 -8.13 18.87
N ILE A 63 4.86 -7.61 17.67
CA ILE A 63 3.89 -8.22 16.74
C ILE A 63 4.33 -9.65 16.38
N ARG A 64 5.60 -9.87 16.07
CA ARG A 64 6.15 -11.21 15.78
C ARG A 64 5.92 -12.18 16.94
N ARG A 65 6.14 -11.76 18.19
CA ARG A 65 5.88 -12.63 19.36
C ARG A 65 4.40 -12.98 19.51
N LEU A 66 3.51 -12.00 19.41
CA LEU A 66 2.06 -12.24 19.50
C LEU A 66 1.59 -13.24 18.43
N GLN A 67 2.09 -13.10 17.21
CA GLN A 67 1.83 -14.03 16.10
C GLN A 67 2.34 -15.45 16.37
N ALA A 68 3.57 -15.56 16.86
CA ALA A 68 4.18 -16.84 17.18
C ALA A 68 3.43 -17.56 18.31
N GLU A 69 3.01 -16.83 19.35
CA GLU A 69 2.19 -17.33 20.45
C GLU A 69 0.83 -17.82 19.93
N PHE A 70 0.11 -16.98 19.18
CA PHE A 70 -1.18 -17.31 18.59
C PHE A 70 -1.13 -18.58 17.72
N THR A 71 -0.08 -18.72 16.91
CA THR A 71 0.15 -19.85 16.02
C THR A 71 0.51 -21.12 16.78
N ALA A 72 1.34 -21.00 17.83
CA ALA A 72 1.77 -22.13 18.65
C ALA A 72 0.60 -22.75 19.43
N GLU A 73 -0.28 -21.92 20.00
CA GLU A 73 -1.49 -22.37 20.68
C GLU A 73 -2.41 -23.24 19.81
N ARG A 74 -2.38 -23.02 18.50
CA ARG A 74 -3.27 -23.67 17.52
C ARG A 74 -2.59 -24.81 16.76
N ASP A 75 -1.31 -25.06 17.02
CA ASP A 75 -0.47 -25.99 16.25
C ASP A 75 -0.48 -25.69 14.73
N TRP A 76 -0.59 -24.41 14.37
CA TRP A 76 -0.67 -23.96 12.97
C TRP A 76 0.70 -23.77 12.33
N SER A 77 1.77 -23.88 13.12
CA SER A 77 3.15 -23.73 12.66
C SER A 77 3.49 -24.64 11.46
N GLN A 78 2.83 -25.79 11.34
CA GLN A 78 2.97 -26.73 10.23
C GLN A 78 2.51 -26.17 8.87
N PHE A 79 1.51 -25.30 8.85
CA PHE A 79 0.95 -24.72 7.62
C PHE A 79 1.71 -23.46 7.17
N HIS A 80 2.48 -22.86 8.08
CA HIS A 80 3.17 -21.58 7.90
C HIS A 80 4.54 -21.76 7.23
N GLN A 81 4.53 -22.41 6.06
CA GLN A 81 5.69 -22.45 5.17
C GLN A 81 5.82 -21.11 4.41
N PRO A 82 7.04 -20.63 4.08
CA PRO A 82 7.24 -19.33 3.45
C PRO A 82 6.37 -19.08 2.20
N ARG A 83 6.20 -20.09 1.35
CA ARG A 83 5.35 -19.99 0.16
C ARG A 83 3.88 -19.76 0.52
N ASN A 84 3.38 -20.44 1.54
CA ASN A 84 1.97 -20.33 1.93
C ASN A 84 1.69 -18.96 2.55
N LEU A 85 2.60 -18.47 3.40
CA LEU A 85 2.53 -17.12 3.97
C LEU A 85 2.59 -16.04 2.89
N LEU A 86 3.43 -16.21 1.87
CA LEU A 86 3.46 -15.29 0.73
C LEU A 86 2.13 -15.27 -0.03
N LEU A 87 1.49 -16.43 -0.21
CA LEU A 87 0.18 -16.49 -0.89
C LEU A 87 -0.93 -15.87 -0.03
N ALA A 88 -0.90 -16.06 1.29
CA ALA A 88 -1.82 -15.39 2.21
C ALA A 88 -1.64 -13.87 2.16
N LEU A 89 -0.39 -13.37 2.25
CA LEU A 89 -0.06 -11.95 2.11
C LEU A 89 -0.62 -11.35 0.81
N VAL A 90 -0.50 -12.06 -0.31
CA VAL A 90 -1.06 -11.60 -1.59
C VAL A 90 -2.59 -11.54 -1.56
N GLY A 91 -3.24 -12.47 -0.84
CA GLY A 91 -4.68 -12.44 -0.58
C GLY A 91 -5.10 -11.15 0.12
N GLU A 92 -4.48 -10.83 1.25
CA GLU A 92 -4.80 -9.62 2.03
C GLU A 92 -4.53 -8.33 1.27
N VAL A 93 -3.47 -8.29 0.45
CA VAL A 93 -3.24 -7.15 -0.46
C VAL A 93 -4.37 -7.01 -1.47
N GLY A 94 -4.96 -8.13 -1.91
CA GLY A 94 -6.14 -8.16 -2.76
C GLY A 94 -7.38 -7.61 -2.05
N GLU A 95 -7.65 -8.06 -0.83
CA GLU A 95 -8.78 -7.58 -0.01
C GLU A 95 -8.67 -6.08 0.28
N LEU A 96 -7.47 -5.61 0.63
CA LEU A 96 -7.17 -4.18 0.73
C LEU A 96 -7.48 -3.44 -0.57
N ALA A 97 -7.04 -3.97 -1.72
CA ALA A 97 -7.28 -3.34 -3.02
C ALA A 97 -8.78 -3.28 -3.38
N GLU A 98 -9.58 -4.27 -2.98
CA GLU A 98 -11.03 -4.29 -3.21
C GLU A 98 -11.75 -3.12 -2.54
N LEU A 99 -11.25 -2.60 -1.42
CA LEU A 99 -11.80 -1.43 -0.74
C LEU A 99 -11.66 -0.15 -1.58
N PHE A 100 -10.62 -0.06 -2.40
CA PHE A 100 -10.28 1.12 -3.20
C PHE A 100 -10.70 1.01 -4.68
N GLN A 101 -10.92 -0.21 -5.20
CA GLN A 101 -11.03 -0.46 -6.66
C GLN A 101 -12.10 0.37 -7.40
N TRP A 102 -13.19 0.75 -6.72
CA TRP A 102 -14.30 1.53 -7.30
C TRP A 102 -14.36 2.97 -6.79
N ARG A 103 -13.36 3.40 -6.01
CA ARG A 103 -13.26 4.78 -5.51
C ARG A 103 -12.59 5.64 -6.58
N GLY A 104 -13.03 6.90 -6.69
CA GLY A 104 -12.37 7.90 -7.53
C GLY A 104 -11.05 8.37 -6.92
N GLU A 105 -10.74 9.65 -7.03
CA GLU A 105 -9.65 10.22 -6.22
C GLU A 105 -10.01 10.10 -4.74
N VAL A 106 -9.08 9.56 -3.95
CA VAL A 106 -9.24 9.37 -2.50
C VAL A 106 -8.41 10.41 -1.79
N ALA A 107 -9.06 11.25 -0.99
CA ALA A 107 -8.39 12.26 -0.18
C ALA A 107 -7.61 11.62 0.99
N GLU A 108 -6.52 12.26 1.39
CA GLU A 108 -5.77 11.91 2.59
C GLU A 108 -6.69 11.93 3.82
N GLY A 109 -6.50 10.97 4.72
CA GLY A 109 -7.33 10.85 5.93
C GLY A 109 -8.73 10.26 5.72
N LEU A 110 -9.13 9.95 4.48
CA LEU A 110 -10.42 9.32 4.15
C LEU A 110 -11.65 10.06 4.74
N PRO A 111 -11.78 11.40 4.58
CA PRO A 111 -12.84 12.18 5.22
C PRO A 111 -14.25 11.78 4.74
N ASP A 112 -14.38 11.40 3.46
CA ASP A 112 -15.66 11.03 2.84
C ASP A 112 -16.04 9.55 3.05
N TRP A 113 -15.25 8.81 3.83
CA TRP A 113 -15.47 7.39 4.09
C TRP A 113 -16.30 7.22 5.36
N SER A 114 -17.08 6.13 5.43
CA SER A 114 -17.77 5.78 6.67
C SER A 114 -16.78 5.26 7.71
N ASP A 115 -17.15 5.31 9.01
CA ASP A 115 -16.34 4.70 10.07
C ASP A 115 -16.11 3.20 9.81
N ALA A 116 -17.13 2.51 9.30
CA ALA A 116 -17.03 1.10 8.93
C ALA A 116 -16.03 0.87 7.78
N ASP A 117 -15.99 1.74 6.77
CA ASP A 117 -15.01 1.62 5.69
C ASP A 117 -13.59 1.87 6.20
N ARG A 118 -13.39 2.87 7.08
CA ARG A 118 -12.08 3.15 7.70
C ARG A 118 -11.61 2.00 8.58
N GLU A 119 -12.51 1.40 9.35
CA GLU A 119 -12.22 0.22 10.16
C GLU A 119 -11.77 -0.94 9.28
N ARG A 120 -12.47 -1.20 8.16
CA ARG A 120 -12.04 -2.24 7.20
C ARG A 120 -10.67 -1.96 6.63
N VAL A 121 -10.37 -0.72 6.22
CA VAL A 121 -9.01 -0.36 5.76
C VAL A 121 -7.96 -0.66 6.84
N SER A 122 -8.26 -0.36 8.11
CA SER A 122 -7.38 -0.66 9.23
C SER A 122 -7.15 -2.16 9.41
N GLN A 123 -8.19 -2.98 9.24
CA GLN A 123 -8.11 -4.44 9.34
C GLN A 123 -7.23 -5.01 8.22
N GLU A 124 -7.52 -4.69 6.96
CA GLU A 124 -6.74 -5.24 5.83
C GLU A 124 -5.28 -4.77 5.85
N LEU A 125 -4.99 -3.52 6.27
CA LEU A 125 -3.62 -3.05 6.47
C LEU A 125 -2.91 -3.84 7.59
N SER A 126 -3.65 -4.21 8.64
CA SER A 126 -3.11 -5.00 9.75
C SER A 126 -2.80 -6.43 9.30
N ASP A 127 -3.68 -7.05 8.53
CA ASP A 127 -3.50 -8.42 8.01
C ASP A 127 -2.30 -8.52 7.06
N VAL A 128 -2.13 -7.53 6.17
CA VAL A 128 -0.92 -7.41 5.34
C VAL A 128 0.35 -7.30 6.20
N CYS A 129 0.32 -6.47 7.24
CA CYS A 129 1.47 -6.31 8.15
C CYS A 129 1.80 -7.61 8.90
N ILE A 130 0.76 -8.27 9.41
CA ILE A 130 0.83 -9.54 10.13
C ILE A 130 1.54 -10.61 9.30
N TYR A 131 1.05 -10.87 8.07
CA TYR A 131 1.65 -11.89 7.22
C TYR A 131 3.05 -11.52 6.75
N LEU A 132 3.34 -10.22 6.56
CA LEU A 132 4.68 -9.76 6.23
C LEU A 132 5.67 -10.04 7.35
N VAL A 133 5.30 -9.73 8.60
CA VAL A 133 6.12 -10.00 9.79
C VAL A 133 6.36 -11.49 9.96
N GLU A 134 5.31 -12.31 9.82
CA GLU A 134 5.47 -13.75 9.94
C GLU A 134 6.33 -14.34 8.81
N LEU A 135 6.13 -13.88 7.57
CA LEU A 135 6.96 -14.30 6.45
C LEU A 135 8.44 -13.97 6.70
N ALA A 136 8.74 -12.78 7.24
CA ALA A 136 10.09 -12.38 7.59
C ALA A 136 10.69 -13.32 8.66
N GLU A 137 9.91 -13.69 9.68
CA GLU A 137 10.33 -14.66 10.70
C GLU A 137 10.68 -16.02 10.08
N LYS A 138 9.80 -16.59 9.24
CA LYS A 138 10.08 -17.88 8.58
C LYS A 138 11.27 -17.82 7.64
N CYS A 139 11.54 -16.65 7.04
CA CYS A 139 12.71 -16.41 6.20
C CYS A 139 13.97 -16.06 7.00
N ARG A 140 13.89 -15.92 8.32
CA ARG A 140 14.97 -15.47 9.22
C ARG A 140 15.54 -14.11 8.81
N VAL A 141 14.66 -13.19 8.45
CA VAL A 141 15.01 -11.81 8.09
C VAL A 141 14.70 -10.90 9.27
N ASP A 142 15.72 -10.18 9.75
CA ASP A 142 15.53 -9.05 10.67
C ASP A 142 14.89 -7.89 9.89
N LEU A 143 13.55 -7.87 9.89
CA LEU A 143 12.76 -6.93 9.09
C LEU A 143 13.03 -5.46 9.44
N PRO A 144 13.08 -5.02 10.71
CA PRO A 144 13.49 -3.66 11.06
C PRO A 144 14.84 -3.26 10.45
N GLN A 145 15.86 -4.10 10.57
CA GLN A 145 17.18 -3.79 10.01
C GLN A 145 17.18 -3.81 8.48
N ALA A 146 16.46 -4.74 7.86
CA ALA A 146 16.31 -4.81 6.41
C ALA A 146 15.65 -3.54 5.85
N VAL A 147 14.63 -3.00 6.53
CA VAL A 147 14.00 -1.72 6.16
C VAL A 147 14.98 -0.55 6.27
N LEU A 148 15.75 -0.46 7.35
CA LEU A 148 16.76 0.59 7.53
C LEU A 148 17.81 0.56 6.41
N GLN A 149 18.34 -0.63 6.10
CA GLN A 149 19.29 -0.82 5.00
C GLN A 149 18.67 -0.45 3.66
N LYS A 150 17.41 -0.85 3.41
CA LYS A 150 16.70 -0.52 2.17
C LYS A 150 16.46 0.98 2.02
N MET A 151 16.16 1.68 3.12
CA MET A 151 15.98 3.13 3.13
C MET A 151 17.28 3.87 2.79
N GLU A 152 18.41 3.42 3.31
CA GLU A 152 19.71 3.98 2.95
C GLU A 152 20.04 3.76 1.47
N LEU A 153 19.76 2.57 0.94
CA LEU A 153 19.89 2.30 -0.50
C LEU A 153 18.95 3.19 -1.34
N ASN A 154 17.72 3.43 -0.88
CA ASN A 154 16.77 4.31 -1.57
C ASN A 154 17.26 5.76 -1.60
N ARG A 155 17.84 6.27 -0.51
CA ARG A 155 18.41 7.64 -0.46
C ARG A 155 19.53 7.82 -1.48
N ARG A 156 20.41 6.82 -1.62
CA ARG A 156 21.50 6.85 -2.61
C ARG A 156 20.97 6.77 -4.04
N LYS A 157 19.91 5.97 -4.26
CA LYS A 157 19.26 5.80 -5.57
C LYS A 157 18.47 7.03 -6.01
N TYR A 158 17.92 7.79 -5.06
CA TYR A 158 17.09 8.98 -5.30
C TYR A 158 17.57 10.16 -4.44
N PRO A 159 18.70 10.79 -4.79
CA PRO A 159 19.22 11.91 -4.02
C PRO A 159 18.27 13.11 -4.12
N ALA A 160 17.96 13.74 -2.99
CA ALA A 160 17.00 14.85 -2.89
C ALA A 160 17.29 15.98 -3.89
N SER A 161 18.57 16.29 -4.13
CA SER A 161 19.01 17.30 -5.10
C SER A 161 18.60 16.99 -6.55
N LYS A 162 18.38 15.72 -6.90
CA LYS A 162 17.96 15.30 -8.25
C LYS A 162 16.45 15.00 -8.35
N VAL A 163 15.77 14.75 -7.23
CA VAL A 163 14.39 14.22 -7.22
C VAL A 163 13.35 15.14 -6.56
N HIS A 164 13.76 16.27 -5.99
CA HIS A 164 12.85 17.19 -5.33
C HIS A 164 11.72 17.65 -6.28
N GLY A 165 10.48 17.29 -5.97
CA GLY A 165 9.30 17.59 -6.79
C GLY A 165 9.17 16.78 -8.09
N SER A 166 9.92 15.69 -8.26
CA SER A 166 9.91 14.88 -9.48
C SER A 166 9.74 13.38 -9.18
N SER A 167 8.68 12.76 -9.72
CA SER A 167 8.44 11.31 -9.66
C SER A 167 9.18 10.53 -10.76
N LYS A 168 10.18 11.14 -11.40
CA LYS A 168 10.91 10.53 -12.52
C LYS A 168 11.72 9.32 -12.05
N LYS A 169 11.72 8.26 -12.87
CA LYS A 169 12.56 7.08 -12.63
C LYS A 169 14.03 7.44 -12.80
N TYR A 170 14.89 6.80 -12.01
CA TYR A 170 16.34 7.08 -11.96
C TYR A 170 17.10 6.85 -13.27
N THR A 171 16.49 6.15 -14.23
CA THR A 171 17.01 5.94 -15.57
C THR A 171 17.01 7.22 -16.43
N GLU A 172 16.43 8.32 -15.94
CA GLU A 172 16.36 9.61 -16.64
C GLU A 172 17.35 10.66 -16.12
N TYR A 173 18.21 10.33 -15.14
CA TYR A 173 19.27 11.25 -14.70
C TYR A 173 20.45 11.16 -15.67
N THR A 174 20.49 12.03 -16.67
CA THR A 174 21.73 12.30 -17.42
C THR A 174 22.59 13.25 -16.58
N ASP A 175 23.87 12.91 -16.43
CA ASP A 175 24.87 13.81 -15.85
C ASP A 175 25.02 15.11 -16.67
#